data_AF-A0A925XAQ8-F1
#
_entry.id   AF-A0A925XAQ8-F1
#
_cell.length_a   1.000
_cell.length_b   1.000
_cell.length_c   1.000
_cell.angle_alpha   90.00
_cell.angle_beta   90.00
_cell.angle_gamma   90.00
#
_symmetry.space_group_name_H-M   'P 1'
#
loop_
_entity.id
_entity.type
_entity.pdbx_description
1 polymer ?
#
loop_
_entity_poly.entity_id
_entity_poly.type
_entity_poly.pdbx_seq_one_letter_code
_entity_poly.pdbx_strand_id
1 'polypeptide(L)'
;SYIFTFARLDTACIGTLIAMLLTAEKGRVLLGKSAVPVLIGSVLLLVGTIVLSRSLSLKDAYFIRWGYSLLALLFGAVLVIALSEKNHLQSFFKQPWLTWFGRYSYGIYVLHWFFYLLLAENITNRLTFISNTTLKSLVASAIITGFVLLSATTISPLYARKEVEEN
;
A
#
# COMPACT_ATOMS: atom_id res chain seq x y z
N SER A 1 -4.11 -22.36 3.39
CA SER A 1 -5.19 -21.78 4.21
C SER A 1 -4.81 -20.37 4.65
N TYR A 2 -5.56 -19.37 4.20
CA TYR A 2 -5.24 -17.93 4.24
C TYR A 2 -6.11 -17.16 5.26
N ILE A 3 -6.75 -17.87 6.20
CA ILE A 3 -7.87 -17.39 7.03
C ILE A 3 -7.60 -17.62 8.52
N PHE A 4 -6.35 -17.45 8.98
CA PHE A 4 -6.06 -17.45 10.41
C PHE A 4 -5.66 -16.04 10.85
N THR A 5 -6.36 -15.52 11.85
CA THR A 5 -6.13 -14.20 12.48
C THR A 5 -4.65 -13.99 12.89
N PHE A 6 -3.96 -15.08 13.24
CA PHE A 6 -2.56 -15.07 13.64
C PHE A 6 -1.55 -15.15 12.47
N ALA A 7 -2.01 -15.42 11.24
CA ALA A 7 -1.15 -15.56 10.06
C ALA A 7 -0.51 -14.25 9.58
N ARG A 8 -0.80 -13.12 10.27
CA ARG A 8 -0.18 -11.81 10.03
C ARG A 8 0.45 -11.17 11.27
N LEU A 9 0.59 -11.94 12.35
CA LEU A 9 1.24 -11.45 13.58
C LEU A 9 2.67 -10.96 13.30
N ASP A 10 3.37 -11.59 12.37
CA ASP A 10 4.70 -11.19 11.92
C ASP A 10 4.73 -9.72 11.47
N THR A 11 3.76 -9.28 10.67
CA THR A 11 3.68 -7.89 10.19
C THR A 11 3.40 -6.91 11.33
N ALA A 12 2.52 -7.27 12.27
CA ALA A 12 2.21 -6.45 13.44
C ALA A 12 3.41 -6.37 14.40
N CYS A 13 4.08 -7.50 14.65
CA CYS A 13 5.28 -7.58 15.49
C CYS A 13 6.39 -6.71 14.92
N ILE A 14 6.68 -6.78 13.61
CA ILE A 14 7.67 -5.91 12.96
C ILE A 14 7.31 -4.43 13.17
N GLY A 15 6.04 -4.04 12.99
CA GLY A 15 5.58 -2.68 13.25
C GLY A 15 5.80 -2.23 14.70
N THR A 16 5.41 -3.06 15.67
CA THR A 16 5.60 -2.76 17.10
C THR A 16 7.07 -2.68 17.51
N LEU A 17 7.93 -3.56 16.98
CA LEU A 17 9.37 -3.54 17.22
C LEU A 17 9.99 -2.25 16.70
N ILE A 18 9.62 -1.82 15.49
CA ILE A 18 10.07 -0.55 14.92
C ILE A 18 9.61 0.63 15.80
N ALA A 19 8.34 0.65 16.22
CA ALA A 19 7.81 1.70 17.08
C ALA A 19 8.53 1.78 18.43
N MET A 20 8.79 0.64 19.09
CA MET A 20 9.54 0.58 20.33
C MET A 20 10.98 1.07 20.15
N LEU A 21 11.67 0.61 19.11
CA LEU A 21 13.06 1.00 18.83
C LEU A 21 13.19 2.47 18.41
N LEU A 22 12.17 3.04 17.75
CA LEU A 22 12.12 4.48 17.46
C LEU A 22 11.87 5.33 18.70
N THR A 23 11.40 4.75 19.81
CA THR A 23 11.22 5.51 21.06
C THR A 23 12.54 5.61 21.84
N ALA A 24 13.44 4.65 21.68
CA ALA A 24 14.77 4.67 22.29
C ALA A 24 15.81 5.40 21.41
N GLU A 25 16.58 6.31 21.99
CA GLU A 25 17.59 7.10 21.26
C GLU A 25 18.68 6.20 20.60
N LYS A 26 19.14 5.17 21.31
CA LYS A 26 20.05 4.14 20.76
C LYS A 26 19.39 3.31 19.65
N GLY A 27 18.09 3.04 19.78
CA GLY A 27 17.32 2.27 18.80
C GLY A 27 17.14 3.04 17.48
N ARG A 28 16.92 4.37 17.54
CA ARG A 28 16.87 5.25 16.35
C ARG A 28 18.16 5.20 15.54
N VAL A 29 19.32 5.27 16.20
CA VAL A 29 20.62 5.25 15.52
C VAL A 29 20.89 3.90 14.85
N LEU A 30 20.58 2.79 15.54
CA LEU A 30 20.74 1.44 15.00
C LEU A 30 19.81 1.22 13.80
N LEU A 31 18.54 1.56 13.93
CA LEU A 31 17.54 1.48 12.87
C LEU A 31 17.95 2.30 11.64
N GLY A 32 18.42 3.53 11.84
CA GLY A 32 18.87 4.38 10.74
C GLY A 32 20.02 3.77 9.92
N LYS A 33 20.97 3.09 10.59
CA LYS A 33 22.09 2.41 9.93
C LYS A 33 21.67 1.10 9.25
N SER A 34 20.76 0.35 9.86
CA SER A 34 20.31 -0.95 9.36
C SER A 34 19.18 -0.86 8.33
N ALA A 35 18.48 0.27 8.21
CA ALA A 35 17.33 0.38 7.31
C ALA A 35 17.70 0.20 5.83
N VAL A 36 18.80 0.82 5.37
CA VAL A 36 19.25 0.69 3.97
C VAL A 36 19.64 -0.74 3.61
N PRO A 37 20.49 -1.46 4.38
CA PRO A 37 20.81 -2.85 4.06
C PRO A 37 19.59 -3.78 4.19
N VAL A 38 18.68 -3.54 5.14
CA VAL A 38 17.42 -4.30 5.24
C VAL A 38 16.52 -4.06 4.03
N LEU A 39 16.43 -2.82 3.54
CA LEU A 39 15.68 -2.49 2.33
C LEU A 39 16.26 -3.22 1.12
N ILE A 40 17.57 -3.11 0.88
CA ILE A 40 18.25 -3.77 -0.25
C ILE A 40 18.09 -5.28 -0.15
N GLY A 41 18.31 -5.87 1.03
CA GLY A 41 18.15 -7.30 1.26
C GLY A 41 16.72 -7.78 1.01
N SER A 42 15.71 -7.03 1.46
CA SER A 42 14.30 -7.35 1.25
C SER A 42 13.92 -7.29 -0.23
N VAL A 43 14.40 -6.28 -0.96
CA VAL A 43 14.19 -6.15 -2.42
C VAL A 43 14.84 -7.31 -3.16
N LEU A 44 16.11 -7.63 -2.86
CA LEU A 44 16.83 -8.73 -3.52
C LEU A 44 16.15 -10.08 -3.27
N LEU A 45 15.70 -10.33 -2.03
CA LEU A 45 14.98 -11.55 -1.69
C LEU A 45 13.62 -11.60 -2.41
N LEU A 46 12.88 -10.50 -2.48
CA LEU A 46 11.61 -10.45 -3.24
C LEU A 46 11.83 -10.74 -4.72
N VAL A 47 12.80 -10.08 -5.36
CA VAL A 47 13.15 -10.35 -6.76
C VAL A 47 13.57 -11.82 -6.94
N GLY A 48 14.38 -12.35 -6.02
CA GLY A 48 14.75 -13.76 -6.01
C GLY A 48 13.55 -14.70 -5.95
N THR A 49 12.57 -14.42 -5.08
CA THR A 49 11.34 -15.24 -5.01
C THR A 49 10.52 -15.19 -6.29
N ILE A 50 10.46 -14.04 -6.97
CA ILE A 50 9.74 -13.87 -8.24
C ILE A 50 10.45 -14.62 -9.37
N VAL A 51 11.77 -14.52 -9.45
CA VAL A 51 12.58 -15.22 -10.46
C VAL A 51 12.48 -16.74 -10.28
N LEU A 52 12.53 -17.23 -9.03
CA LEU A 52 12.44 -18.66 -8.72
C LEU A 52 11.04 -19.24 -8.93
N SER A 53 9.98 -18.48 -8.62
CA SER A 53 8.60 -18.94 -8.82
C SER A 53 8.16 -18.90 -10.30
N ARG A 54 8.89 -18.18 -11.17
CA ARG A 54 8.54 -17.96 -12.60
C ARG A 54 7.10 -17.48 -12.82
N SER A 55 6.48 -16.95 -11.77
CA SER A 55 5.08 -16.58 -11.76
C SER A 55 4.92 -15.35 -10.87
N LEU A 56 4.23 -14.34 -11.40
CA LEU A 56 3.86 -13.13 -10.67
C LEU A 56 2.53 -13.32 -9.92
N SER A 57 2.04 -14.56 -9.84
CA SER A 57 0.79 -14.84 -9.15
C SER A 57 0.97 -14.66 -7.65
N LEU A 58 0.24 -13.71 -7.08
CA LEU A 58 0.12 -13.52 -5.63
C LEU A 58 -0.46 -14.76 -4.91
N LYS A 59 -0.95 -15.75 -5.67
CA LYS A 59 -1.48 -17.03 -5.17
C LYS A 59 -0.42 -18.13 -5.09
N ASP A 60 0.82 -17.88 -5.52
CA ASP A 60 1.88 -18.88 -5.43
C ASP A 60 2.24 -19.22 -3.99
N ALA A 61 2.40 -20.51 -3.70
CA ALA A 61 2.68 -21.00 -2.36
C ALA A 61 3.97 -20.40 -1.77
N TYR A 62 4.97 -20.11 -2.61
CA TYR A 62 6.21 -19.46 -2.22
C TYR A 62 6.00 -18.00 -1.83
N PHE A 63 5.21 -17.25 -2.59
CA PHE A 63 4.91 -15.84 -2.31
C PHE A 63 4.03 -15.71 -1.06
N ILE A 64 3.07 -16.60 -0.88
CA ILE A 64 2.22 -16.61 0.33
C ILE A 64 3.05 -16.89 1.59
N ARG A 65 4.08 -17.74 1.51
CA ARG A 65 4.88 -18.13 2.68
C ARG A 65 5.92 -17.08 3.07
N TRP A 66 6.60 -16.46 2.09
CA TRP A 66 7.73 -15.57 2.34
C TRP A 66 7.50 -14.14 1.88
N GLY A 67 6.70 -13.95 0.84
CA GLY A 67 6.49 -12.65 0.20
C GLY A 67 5.91 -11.62 1.16
N TYR A 68 4.95 -12.00 2.00
CA TYR A 68 4.33 -11.07 2.96
C TYR A 68 5.29 -10.59 4.05
N SER A 69 6.09 -11.49 4.63
CA SER A 69 7.08 -11.11 5.65
C SER A 69 8.22 -10.27 5.05
N LEU A 70 8.65 -10.58 3.82
CA LEU A 70 9.62 -9.75 3.08
C LEU A 70 9.05 -8.37 2.73
N LEU A 71 7.75 -8.29 2.38
CA LEU A 71 7.06 -7.02 2.19
C LEU A 71 7.00 -6.21 3.48
N ALA A 72 6.75 -6.87 4.61
CA ALA A 72 6.72 -6.21 5.92
C ALA A 72 8.08 -5.63 6.30
N LEU A 73 9.17 -6.36 6.05
CA LEU A 73 10.54 -5.85 6.23
C LEU A 73 10.84 -4.69 5.28
N LEU A 74 10.46 -4.81 4.00
CA LEU A 74 10.64 -3.76 3.01
C LEU A 74 9.92 -2.47 3.41
N PHE A 75 8.62 -2.55 3.70
CA PHE A 75 7.83 -1.37 4.09
C PHE A 75 8.24 -0.83 5.46
N GLY A 76 8.63 -1.71 6.40
CA GLY A 76 9.21 -1.31 7.68
C GLY A 76 10.51 -0.51 7.51
N ALA A 77 11.40 -0.96 6.62
CA ALA A 77 12.64 -0.24 6.31
C ALA A 77 12.37 1.10 5.61
N VAL A 78 11.42 1.14 4.67
CA VAL A 78 10.96 2.39 4.02
C VAL A 78 10.43 3.37 5.07
N LEU A 79 9.61 2.91 6.01
CA LEU A 79 9.07 3.73 7.09
C LEU A 79 10.19 4.32 7.96
N VAL A 80 11.16 3.50 8.35
CA VAL A 80 12.33 3.97 9.13
C VAL A 80 13.13 5.02 8.36
N ILE A 81 13.34 4.83 7.04
CA ILE A 81 14.04 5.81 6.20
C ILE A 81 13.25 7.11 6.10
N ALA A 82 11.92 7.04 5.94
CA ALA A 82 11.05 8.21 5.86
C ALA A 82 11.03 9.01 7.17
N LEU A 83 11.16 8.33 8.32
CA LEU A 83 11.19 8.95 9.64
C LEU A 83 12.59 9.40 10.10
N SER A 84 13.65 8.94 9.44
CA SER A 84 15.03 9.29 9.80
C SER A 84 15.38 10.71 9.32
N GLU A 85 15.77 11.57 10.25
CA GLU A 85 16.13 12.98 9.97
C GLU A 85 17.44 13.15 9.20
N LYS A 86 18.28 12.11 9.11
CA LYS A 86 19.63 12.18 8.51
C LYS A 86 19.70 11.76 7.05
N ASN A 87 18.58 11.39 6.42
CA ASN A 87 18.59 10.83 5.06
C ASN A 87 18.07 11.83 4.02
N HIS A 88 18.84 12.04 2.94
CA HIS A 88 18.43 12.85 1.78
C HIS A 88 17.13 12.33 1.13
N LEU A 89 16.82 11.04 1.30
CA LEU A 89 15.58 10.40 0.86
C LEU A 89 14.34 10.94 1.57
N GLN A 90 14.48 11.60 2.73
CA GLN A 90 13.34 12.19 3.43
C GLN A 90 12.63 13.25 2.58
N SER A 91 13.38 14.04 1.82
CA SER A 91 12.83 15.07 0.93
C SER A 91 11.96 14.47 -0.19
N PHE A 92 12.28 13.25 -0.63
CA PHE A 92 11.48 12.51 -1.60
C PHE A 92 10.13 12.07 -1.00
N PHE A 93 10.13 11.55 0.23
CA PHE A 93 8.89 11.13 0.91
C PHE A 93 7.98 12.29 1.33
N LYS A 94 8.54 13.50 1.49
CA LYS A 94 7.80 14.72 1.82
C LYS A 94 7.18 15.43 0.60
N GLN A 95 7.32 14.88 -0.60
CA GLN A 95 6.74 15.50 -1.79
C GLN A 95 5.20 15.60 -1.69
N PRO A 96 4.59 16.73 -2.08
CA PRO A 96 3.17 16.99 -1.88
C PRO A 96 2.26 15.99 -2.62
N TRP A 97 2.69 15.48 -3.78
CA TRP A 97 1.92 14.46 -4.51
C TRP A 97 1.91 13.09 -3.80
N LEU A 98 3.02 12.73 -3.14
CA LEU A 98 3.17 11.44 -2.45
C LEU A 98 2.38 11.43 -1.14
N THR A 99 2.42 12.53 -0.41
CA THR A 99 1.61 12.74 0.81
C THR A 99 0.13 12.84 0.50
N TRP A 100 -0.24 13.52 -0.59
CA TRP A 100 -1.62 13.55 -1.10
C TRP A 100 -2.11 12.14 -1.44
N PHE A 101 -1.34 11.36 -2.21
CA PHE A 101 -1.72 9.99 -2.56
C PHE A 101 -1.85 9.09 -1.33
N GLY A 102 -0.92 9.23 -0.37
CA GLY A 102 -0.97 8.52 0.92
C GLY A 102 -2.24 8.80 1.71
N ARG A 103 -2.67 10.08 1.81
CA ARG A 103 -3.88 10.50 2.53
C ARG A 103 -5.15 9.83 2.00
N TYR A 104 -5.26 9.66 0.68
CA TYR A 104 -6.44 9.04 0.07
C TYR A 104 -6.32 7.53 -0.14
N SER A 105 -5.12 6.95 -0.04
CA SER A 105 -4.88 5.53 -0.35
C SER A 105 -5.86 4.58 0.36
N TYR A 106 -6.14 4.82 1.64
CA TYR A 106 -7.07 4.00 2.42
C TYR A 106 -8.53 4.20 1.98
N GLY A 107 -8.93 5.46 1.74
CA GLY A 107 -10.26 5.77 1.23
C GLY A 107 -10.50 5.15 -0.14
N ILE A 108 -9.52 5.25 -1.05
CA ILE A 108 -9.57 4.61 -2.36
C ILE A 108 -9.68 3.10 -2.20
N TYR A 109 -8.91 2.48 -1.30
CA TYR A 109 -8.97 1.05 -1.04
C TYR A 109 -10.36 0.57 -0.59
N VAL A 110 -11.00 1.26 0.35
CA VAL A 110 -12.33 0.85 0.82
C VAL A 110 -13.40 1.15 -0.24
N LEU A 111 -13.36 2.34 -0.83
CA LEU A 111 -14.39 2.79 -1.75
C LEU A 111 -14.32 2.05 -3.09
N HIS A 112 -13.14 1.81 -3.67
CA HIS A 112 -13.08 1.13 -4.98
C HIS A 112 -13.70 -0.27 -4.93
N TRP A 113 -13.52 -1.01 -3.83
CA TRP A 113 -14.14 -2.32 -3.67
C TRP A 113 -15.65 -2.21 -3.49
N PHE A 114 -16.10 -1.26 -2.67
CA PHE A 114 -17.53 -1.00 -2.46
C PHE A 114 -18.24 -0.62 -3.76
N PHE A 115 -17.67 0.31 -4.53
CA PHE A 115 -18.20 0.70 -5.84
C PHE A 115 -18.09 -0.42 -6.87
N TYR A 116 -17.04 -1.24 -6.82
CA TYR A 116 -16.93 -2.41 -7.68
C TYR A 116 -18.09 -3.38 -7.45
N LEU A 117 -18.41 -3.72 -6.20
CA LEU A 117 -19.55 -4.60 -5.90
C LEU A 117 -20.90 -4.03 -6.38
N LEU A 118 -21.09 -2.71 -6.32
CA LEU A 118 -22.37 -2.08 -6.68
C LEU A 118 -22.52 -1.78 -8.18
N LEU A 119 -21.42 -1.42 -8.85
CA LEU A 119 -21.46 -0.85 -10.20
C LEU A 119 -20.86 -1.78 -11.26
N ALA A 120 -20.05 -2.78 -10.89
CA ALA A 120 -19.37 -3.61 -11.89
C ALA A 120 -20.34 -4.35 -12.81
N GLU A 121 -21.42 -4.92 -12.28
CA GLU A 121 -22.42 -5.62 -13.11
C GLU A 121 -23.15 -4.65 -14.05
N ASN A 122 -23.60 -3.49 -13.53
CA ASN A 122 -24.30 -2.48 -14.31
C ASN A 122 -23.43 -1.91 -15.44
N ILE A 123 -22.15 -1.63 -15.16
CA ILE A 123 -21.20 -1.10 -16.14
C ILE A 123 -20.86 -2.18 -17.18
N THR A 124 -20.55 -3.41 -16.75
CA THR A 124 -20.20 -4.52 -17.65
C THR A 124 -21.34 -4.88 -18.60
N ASN A 125 -22.59 -4.82 -18.12
CA ASN A 125 -23.79 -5.06 -18.91
C ASN A 125 -24.08 -3.93 -19.92
N ARG A 126 -23.63 -2.68 -19.66
CA ARG A 126 -23.74 -1.55 -20.59
C ARG A 126 -22.63 -1.57 -21.65
N LEU A 127 -21.48 -2.16 -21.35
CA LEU A 127 -20.37 -2.38 -22.28
C LEU A 127 -20.59 -3.64 -23.16
N THR A 128 -21.72 -3.71 -23.86
CA THR A 128 -22.03 -4.80 -24.81
C THR A 128 -21.17 -4.75 -26.07
N PHE A 129 -20.65 -3.57 -26.43
CA PHE A 129 -19.83 -3.35 -27.63
C PHE A 129 -18.45 -4.03 -27.59
N ILE A 130 -17.94 -4.30 -26.39
CA ILE A 130 -16.70 -5.05 -26.21
C ILE A 130 -17.08 -6.54 -26.18
N SER A 131 -16.45 -7.42 -26.97
CA SER A 131 -16.76 -8.86 -26.89
C SER A 131 -15.95 -9.56 -25.79
N ASN A 132 -14.75 -9.07 -25.50
CA ASN A 132 -13.81 -9.69 -24.59
C ASN A 132 -14.13 -9.35 -23.12
N THR A 133 -14.45 -10.38 -22.33
CA THR A 133 -14.85 -10.27 -20.92
C THR A 133 -13.74 -9.70 -20.04
N THR A 134 -12.48 -10.06 -20.31
CA THR A 134 -11.32 -9.53 -19.57
C THR A 134 -11.15 -8.03 -19.82
N LEU A 135 -11.30 -7.59 -21.08
CA LEU A 135 -11.19 -6.18 -21.45
C LEU A 135 -12.33 -5.35 -20.83
N LYS A 136 -13.56 -5.89 -20.76
CA LYS A 136 -14.68 -5.23 -20.06
C LYS A 136 -14.37 -4.98 -18.59
N SER A 137 -13.87 -6.01 -17.90
CA SER A 137 -13.59 -5.94 -16.46
C SER A 137 -12.47 -4.93 -16.15
N LEU A 138 -11.45 -4.85 -17.00
CA LEU A 138 -10.39 -3.85 -16.93
C LEU A 138 -10.94 -2.43 -17.10
N VAL A 139 -11.71 -2.18 -18.15
CA VAL A 139 -12.32 -0.87 -18.42
C VAL A 139 -13.25 -0.46 -17.28
N ALA A 140 -14.07 -1.37 -16.77
CA ALA A 140 -14.93 -1.11 -15.62
C ALA A 140 -14.11 -0.75 -14.37
N SER A 141 -13.04 -1.48 -14.07
CA SER A 141 -12.18 -1.19 -12.92
C SER A 141 -11.47 0.17 -13.03
N ALA A 142 -11.06 0.56 -14.24
CA ALA A 142 -10.44 1.86 -14.48
C ALA A 142 -11.45 3.00 -14.29
N ILE A 143 -12.67 2.85 -14.80
CA ILE A 143 -13.76 3.83 -14.62
C ILE A 143 -14.11 3.98 -13.14
N ILE A 144 -14.26 2.87 -12.42
CA ILE A 144 -14.58 2.89 -10.98
C ILE A 144 -13.46 3.55 -10.18
N THR A 145 -12.20 3.20 -10.45
CA THR A 145 -11.06 3.80 -9.74
C THR A 145 -10.94 5.30 -10.03
N GLY A 146 -11.17 5.71 -11.28
CA GLY A 146 -11.22 7.13 -11.66
C GLY A 146 -12.35 7.89 -10.95
N PHE A 147 -13.54 7.29 -10.86
CA PHE A 147 -14.68 7.89 -10.16
C PHE A 147 -14.41 8.05 -8.66
N VAL A 148 -13.77 7.06 -8.04
CA VAL A 148 -13.36 7.13 -6.63
C VAL A 148 -12.33 8.22 -6.39
N LEU A 149 -11.34 8.36 -7.27
CA LEU A 149 -10.35 9.43 -7.18
C LEU A 149 -11.00 10.82 -7.28
N LEU A 150 -11.95 11.00 -8.21
CA LEU A 150 -12.71 12.24 -8.35
C LEU A 150 -13.58 12.52 -7.12
N SER A 151 -14.22 11.50 -6.54
CA SER A 151 -14.99 11.69 -5.30
C SER A 151 -14.10 12.12 -4.13
N ALA A 152 -12.91 11.51 -4.01
CA ALA A 152 -11.95 11.82 -2.97
C ALA A 152 -11.40 13.25 -3.08
N THR A 153 -11.14 13.74 -4.30
CA THR A 153 -10.67 15.11 -4.53
C THR A 153 -11.75 16.14 -4.19
N THR A 154 -13.02 15.85 -4.50
CA THR A 154 -14.16 16.77 -4.29
C THR A 154 -14.60 16.85 -2.83
N ILE A 155 -14.49 15.75 -2.08
CA ILE A 155 -14.84 15.68 -0.65
C ILE A 155 -13.77 16.34 0.23
N SER A 156 -12.50 16.33 -0.21
CA SER A 156 -11.39 16.87 0.57
C SER A 156 -11.46 18.36 0.94
N PRO A 157 -11.85 19.31 0.04
CA PRO A 157 -12.03 20.71 0.42
C PRO A 157 -13.24 20.93 1.33
N LEU A 158 -14.27 20.08 1.26
CA LEU A 158 -15.48 20.21 2.08
C LEU A 158 -15.20 19.87 3.56
N TYR A 159 -14.36 18.88 3.82
CA TYR A 159 -13.91 18.58 5.19
C TYR A 159 -12.93 19.63 5.73
N ALA A 160 -12.00 20.11 4.90
CA ALA A 160 -11.06 21.16 5.30
C ALA A 160 -11.75 22.49 5.65
N ARG A 161 -12.90 22.78 5.03
CA ARG A 161 -13.70 23.99 5.31
C ARG A 161 -14.48 23.89 6.62
N LYS A 162 -14.92 22.68 7.00
CA LYS A 162 -15.63 22.42 8.26
C LYS A 162 -14.75 22.62 9.50
N GLU A 163 -13.48 22.17 9.47
CA GLU A 163 -12.54 22.36 10.59
C GLU A 163 -12.16 23.82 10.85
N VAL A 164 -12.32 24.71 9.85
CA VAL A 164 -12.06 26.16 9.98
C VAL A 164 -13.28 26.91 10.51
N GLU A 165 -14.50 26.37 10.35
CA GLU A 165 -15.73 26.97 10.90
C GLU A 165 -16.02 26.52 12.34
N GLU A 166 -15.37 25.45 12.83
CA GLU A 166 -15.50 24.92 14.21
C GLU A 166 -14.40 25.36 15.20
N ASN A 167 -13.41 26.15 14.76
CA ASN A 167 -12.40 26.81 15.62
C ASN A 167 -12.59 28.33 15.64
#